data_AF-M2P8I5-F1
#
_entry.id   AF-M2P8I5-F1
#
_cell.length_a   1.000
_cell.length_b   1.000
_cell.length_c   1.000
_cell.angle_alpha   90.00
_cell.angle_beta   90.00
_cell.angle_gamma   90.00
#
_symmetry.space_group_name_H-M   'P 1'
#
loop_
_entity.id
_entity.type
_entity.pdbx_description
1 polymer ?
#
loop_
_entity_poly.entity_id
_entity_poly.type
_entity_poly.pdbx_seq_one_letter_code
_entity_poly.pdbx_strand_id
1 'polypeptide(L)'
;MTWGKPDQLALLNQHLSEFVSHQSSGNLPLFWTFFFGIWFNDFPETPGPKYKEDRLQKEKQIRQWFHNHTWASKSGKTRQRLLKLGRKSHTRKPLPWQAYMHIYWDPLGPRWQSVFEGETKDLPFEVTSQRGFRNSHKFRFCQAEYEKVKGDSTVQQAVETYLQMHGDAASSKQPPNDVVVTVFQS
;
A
#
# COMPACT_ATOMS: atom_id res chain seq x y z
N MET A 1 9.18 -25.67 5.67
CA MET A 1 7.77 -25.77 6.10
C MET A 1 7.03 -26.63 5.08
N THR A 2 6.72 -27.87 5.45
CA THR A 2 6.01 -28.83 4.59
C THR A 2 4.52 -28.53 4.68
N TRP A 3 3.86 -28.35 3.54
CA TRP A 3 2.57 -27.65 3.43
C TRP A 3 1.34 -28.49 3.84
N GLY A 4 1.56 -29.70 4.35
CA GLY A 4 0.50 -30.63 4.79
C GLY A 4 0.96 -32.08 4.74
N LYS A 5 0.02 -33.00 5.02
CA LYS A 5 0.19 -34.43 4.80
C LYS A 5 0.26 -34.74 3.28
N PRO A 6 0.86 -35.87 2.84
CA PRO A 6 0.93 -36.23 1.43
C PRO A 6 -0.41 -36.21 0.70
N ASP A 7 -1.48 -36.70 1.34
CA ASP A 7 -2.82 -36.78 0.76
C ASP A 7 -3.44 -35.39 0.49
N GLN A 8 -3.15 -34.43 1.38
CA GLN A 8 -3.60 -33.05 1.22
C GLN A 8 -2.93 -32.37 0.02
N LEU A 9 -1.65 -32.66 -0.20
CA LEU A 9 -0.92 -32.17 -1.36
C LEU A 9 -1.40 -32.84 -2.66
N ALA A 10 -1.72 -34.13 -2.62
CA ALA A 10 -2.28 -34.84 -3.76
C ALA A 10 -3.59 -34.21 -4.22
N LEU A 11 -4.51 -33.93 -3.29
CA LEU A 11 -5.78 -33.27 -3.58
C LEU A 11 -5.60 -31.86 -4.16
N LEU A 12 -4.68 -31.07 -3.60
CA LEU A 12 -4.36 -29.73 -4.12
C LEU A 12 -3.84 -29.77 -5.56
N ASN A 13 -2.95 -30.71 -5.87
CA ASN A 13 -2.40 -30.89 -7.21
C ASN A 13 -3.45 -31.36 -8.22
N GLN A 14 -4.35 -32.26 -7.80
CA GLN A 14 -5.42 -32.79 -8.65
C GLN A 14 -6.34 -31.68 -9.19
N HIS A 15 -6.69 -30.70 -8.35
CA HIS A 15 -7.62 -29.62 -8.71
C HIS A 15 -6.94 -28.34 -9.23
N LEU A 16 -5.62 -28.39 -9.48
CA LEU A 16 -4.86 -27.23 -9.95
C LEU A 16 -5.29 -26.76 -11.34
N SER A 17 -5.57 -27.70 -12.26
CA SER A 17 -6.05 -27.40 -13.62
C SER A 17 -7.44 -26.74 -13.62
N GLU A 18 -8.36 -27.24 -12.81
CA GLU A 18 -9.70 -26.69 -12.61
C GLU A 18 -9.63 -25.26 -12.05
N PHE A 19 -8.76 -25.03 -11.07
CA PHE A 19 -8.52 -23.69 -10.53
C PHE A 19 -8.08 -22.70 -11.63
N VAL A 20 -7.15 -23.08 -12.51
CA VAL A 20 -6.71 -22.24 -13.63
C VAL A 20 -7.86 -21.95 -14.61
N SER A 21 -8.71 -22.94 -14.88
CA SER A 21 -9.88 -22.79 -15.74
C SER A 21 -10.85 -21.75 -15.16
N HIS A 22 -11.26 -21.92 -13.90
CA HIS A 22 -12.16 -20.99 -13.20
C HIS A 22 -11.56 -19.59 -13.03
N GLN A 23 -10.23 -19.50 -12.86
CA GLN A 23 -9.52 -18.23 -12.82
C GLN A 23 -9.62 -17.49 -14.17
N SER A 24 -9.50 -18.21 -15.29
CA SER A 24 -9.60 -17.61 -16.62
C SER A 24 -11.02 -17.19 -17.00
N SER A 25 -12.03 -17.90 -16.51
CA SER A 25 -13.44 -17.63 -16.80
C SER A 25 -14.10 -16.64 -15.83
N GLY A 26 -13.39 -16.14 -14.82
CA GLY A 26 -13.94 -15.24 -13.80
C GLY A 26 -14.84 -15.90 -12.76
N ASN A 27 -14.90 -17.24 -12.72
CA ASN A 27 -15.83 -18.01 -11.87
C ASN A 27 -15.15 -18.61 -10.62
N LEU A 28 -14.17 -17.90 -10.07
CA LEU A 28 -13.46 -18.34 -8.86
C LEU A 28 -14.36 -18.63 -7.65
N PRO A 29 -15.44 -17.87 -7.36
CA PRO A 29 -16.31 -18.18 -6.24
C PRO A 29 -16.87 -19.61 -6.26
N LEU A 30 -17.26 -20.11 -7.44
CA LEU A 30 -17.79 -21.47 -7.61
C LEU A 30 -16.74 -22.53 -7.32
N PHE A 31 -15.51 -22.32 -7.79
CA PHE A 31 -14.39 -23.21 -7.48
C PHE A 31 -14.15 -23.30 -5.98
N TRP A 32 -14.15 -22.17 -5.27
CA TRP A 32 -13.91 -22.17 -3.82
C TRP A 32 -15.02 -22.87 -3.03
N THR A 33 -16.28 -22.68 -3.42
CA THR A 33 -17.41 -23.39 -2.81
C THR A 33 -17.27 -24.89 -2.98
N PHE A 34 -16.95 -25.36 -4.20
CA PHE A 34 -16.74 -26.77 -4.49
C PHE A 34 -15.53 -27.35 -3.76
N PHE A 35 -14.35 -26.73 -3.93
CA PHE A 35 -13.09 -27.24 -3.39
C PHE A 35 -13.09 -27.28 -1.86
N PHE A 36 -13.62 -26.25 -1.19
CA PHE A 36 -13.72 -26.28 0.27
C PHE A 36 -14.74 -27.30 0.78
N GLY A 37 -15.79 -27.58 0.00
CA GLY A 37 -16.71 -28.68 0.30
C GLY A 37 -15.97 -30.02 0.37
N ILE A 38 -15.15 -30.33 -0.63
CA ILE A 38 -14.33 -31.55 -0.65
C ILE A 38 -13.29 -31.54 0.46
N TRP A 39 -12.54 -30.43 0.58
CA TRP A 39 -11.44 -30.33 1.53
C TRP A 39 -11.87 -30.58 2.98
N PHE A 40 -12.94 -29.92 3.43
CA PHE A 40 -13.41 -30.05 4.81
C PHE A 40 -14.23 -31.32 5.04
N ASN A 41 -14.66 -32.00 3.98
CA ASN A 41 -15.23 -33.34 4.07
C ASN A 41 -14.13 -34.39 4.31
N ASP A 42 -13.04 -34.32 3.55
CA ASP A 42 -11.97 -35.32 3.58
C ASP A 42 -10.98 -35.08 4.74
N PHE A 43 -10.85 -33.82 5.16
CA PHE A 43 -9.98 -33.40 6.26
C PHE A 43 -10.79 -32.59 7.30
N PRO A 44 -11.67 -33.25 8.07
CA PRO A 44 -12.48 -32.57 9.07
C PRO A 44 -11.59 -31.97 10.16
N GLU A 45 -11.81 -30.69 10.46
CA GLU A 45 -11.14 -30.01 11.58
C GLU A 45 -11.85 -30.37 12.89
N THR A 46 -11.08 -30.57 13.96
CA THR A 46 -11.63 -30.92 15.27
C THR A 46 -12.48 -29.77 15.81
N PRO A 47 -13.75 -30.02 16.20
CA PRO A 47 -14.59 -28.97 16.76
C PRO A 47 -14.01 -28.51 18.11
N GLY A 48 -13.76 -27.21 18.22
CA GLY A 48 -13.20 -26.57 19.41
C GLY A 48 -13.52 -25.08 19.45
N PRO A 49 -13.18 -24.36 20.53
CA PRO A 49 -13.51 -22.95 20.70
C PRO A 49 -12.92 -22.04 19.59
N LYS A 50 -11.88 -22.50 18.89
CA LYS A 50 -11.20 -21.79 17.79
C LYS A 50 -11.57 -22.29 16.39
N TYR A 51 -12.48 -23.25 16.26
CA TYR A 51 -12.82 -23.91 14.98
C TYR A 51 -13.09 -22.93 13.83
N LYS A 52 -13.83 -21.84 14.09
CA LYS A 52 -14.12 -20.83 13.05
C LYS A 52 -12.88 -20.07 12.59
N GLU A 53 -11.98 -19.75 13.51
CA GLU A 53 -10.75 -19.02 13.20
C GLU A 53 -9.76 -19.92 12.46
N ASP A 54 -9.61 -21.16 12.92
CA ASP A 54 -8.72 -22.16 12.33
C ASP A 54 -9.14 -22.48 10.89
N ARG A 55 -10.45 -22.69 10.66
CA ARG A 55 -11.02 -22.89 9.33
C ARG A 55 -10.72 -21.73 8.40
N LEU A 56 -10.95 -20.49 8.85
CA LEU A 56 -10.66 -19.29 8.06
C LEU A 56 -9.17 -19.15 7.74
N GLN A 57 -8.29 -19.50 8.69
CA GLN A 57 -6.85 -19.53 8.44
C GLN A 57 -6.50 -20.61 7.41
N LYS A 58 -7.12 -21.78 7.48
CA LYS A 58 -6.89 -22.86 6.51
C LYS A 58 -7.36 -22.49 5.11
N GLU A 59 -8.53 -21.89 4.97
CA GLU A 59 -9.02 -21.36 3.69
C GLU A 59 -8.05 -20.33 3.10
N LYS A 60 -7.53 -19.40 3.92
CA LYS A 60 -6.53 -18.42 3.48
C LYS A 60 -5.25 -19.08 3.00
N GLN A 61 -4.75 -20.06 3.75
CA GLN A 61 -3.59 -20.84 3.35
C GLN A 61 -3.86 -21.48 1.99
N ILE A 62 -4.95 -22.25 1.84
CA ILE A 62 -5.26 -23.03 0.62
C ILE A 62 -5.34 -22.11 -0.59
N ARG A 63 -6.03 -20.97 -0.44
CA ARG A 63 -6.09 -19.94 -1.48
C ARG A 63 -4.70 -19.46 -1.87
N GLN A 64 -3.84 -19.18 -0.89
CA GLN A 64 -2.46 -18.74 -1.14
C GLN A 64 -1.64 -19.81 -1.87
N TRP A 65 -1.85 -21.10 -1.56
CA TRP A 65 -1.18 -22.21 -2.24
C TRP A 65 -1.54 -22.25 -3.72
N PHE A 66 -2.83 -22.29 -4.07
CA PHE A 66 -3.26 -22.30 -5.46
C PHE A 66 -2.71 -21.09 -6.23
N HIS A 67 -2.78 -19.88 -5.64
CA HIS A 67 -2.21 -18.69 -6.28
C HIS A 67 -0.70 -18.81 -6.51
N ASN A 68 0.06 -19.33 -5.54
CA ASN A 68 1.51 -19.51 -5.69
C ASN A 68 1.86 -20.53 -6.77
N HIS A 69 1.06 -21.59 -6.91
CA HIS A 69 1.35 -22.70 -7.81
C HIS A 69 0.75 -22.54 -9.21
N THR A 70 -0.07 -21.51 -9.46
CA THR A 70 -0.55 -21.16 -10.81
C THR A 70 0.05 -19.87 -11.38
N TRP A 71 0.81 -19.13 -10.57
CA TRP A 71 1.55 -17.94 -11.01
C TRP A 71 2.69 -18.24 -11.99
N ALA A 72 3.13 -19.50 -12.11
CA ALA A 72 4.29 -19.88 -12.90
C ALA A 72 4.05 -20.06 -14.41
N SER A 73 2.83 -19.90 -14.94
CA SER A 73 2.56 -20.24 -16.36
C SER A 73 1.71 -19.27 -17.18
N LYS A 74 1.51 -18.02 -16.73
CA LYS A 74 0.90 -16.98 -17.58
C LYS A 74 1.70 -15.69 -17.56
N SER A 75 2.88 -15.72 -18.20
CA SER A 75 3.55 -14.52 -18.75
C SER A 75 2.73 -13.95 -19.93
N GLY A 76 1.46 -13.64 -19.66
CA GLY A 76 0.47 -13.31 -20.67
C GLY A 76 -0.63 -12.47 -20.04
N LYS A 77 -0.39 -11.15 -19.98
CA LYS A 77 -1.40 -10.11 -19.85
C LYS A 77 -2.43 -10.26 -18.72
N THR A 78 -2.03 -10.25 -17.44
CA THR A 78 -2.91 -9.65 -16.41
C THR A 78 -2.10 -9.20 -15.20
N ARG A 79 -2.07 -7.88 -14.95
CA ARG A 79 -1.54 -7.17 -13.76
C ARG A 79 -0.16 -7.62 -13.30
N GLN A 80 0.86 -6.85 -13.68
CA GLN A 80 2.13 -6.80 -12.96
C GLN A 80 1.84 -6.67 -11.45
N ARG A 81 2.04 -7.76 -10.68
CA ARG A 81 2.30 -7.60 -9.25
C ARG A 81 3.70 -7.01 -9.20
N LEU A 82 3.78 -5.68 -9.15
CA LEU A 82 4.99 -4.96 -8.79
C LEU A 82 5.65 -5.73 -7.66
N LEU A 83 6.82 -6.29 -7.92
CA LEU A 83 7.71 -6.84 -6.91
C LEU A 83 7.70 -5.82 -5.76
N LYS A 84 7.25 -6.25 -4.57
CA LYS A 84 7.48 -5.49 -3.34
C LYS A 84 8.97 -5.63 -2.99
N LEU A 85 9.84 -5.15 -3.89
CA LEU A 85 11.14 -4.61 -3.49
C LEU A 85 10.79 -3.58 -2.42
N GLY A 86 11.30 -3.79 -1.21
CA GLY A 86 10.88 -3.08 0.00
C GLY A 86 10.62 -1.61 -0.28
N ARG A 87 9.34 -1.24 -0.36
CA ARG A 87 8.94 0.16 -0.53
C ARG A 87 9.30 0.88 0.77
N LYS A 88 10.55 1.32 0.90
CA LYS A 88 10.70 2.73 1.31
C LYS A 88 9.82 3.44 0.32
N SER A 89 8.68 3.95 0.80
CA SER A 89 7.82 4.76 -0.04
C SER A 89 8.79 5.73 -0.71
N HIS A 90 8.86 5.74 -2.04
CA HIS A 90 9.55 6.79 -2.74
C HIS A 90 8.72 8.02 -2.36
N THR A 91 9.04 8.62 -1.21
CA THR A 91 8.36 9.78 -0.66
C THR A 91 8.59 10.80 -1.74
N ARG A 92 7.57 11.01 -2.57
CA ARG A 92 7.63 12.02 -3.62
C ARG A 92 8.11 13.28 -2.94
N LYS A 93 9.15 13.91 -3.51
CA LYS A 93 9.68 15.15 -2.98
C LYS A 93 8.48 16.08 -2.72
N PRO A 94 8.32 16.62 -1.50
CA PRO A 94 7.19 17.47 -1.19
C PRO A 94 7.15 18.63 -2.18
N LEU A 95 5.96 19.03 -2.60
CA LEU A 95 5.80 20.21 -3.45
C LEU A 95 6.06 21.48 -2.62
N PRO A 96 6.46 22.61 -3.24
CA PRO A 96 6.75 23.84 -2.51
C PRO A 96 5.62 24.32 -1.59
N TRP A 97 4.36 24.23 -2.05
CA TRP A 97 3.20 24.58 -1.21
C TRP A 97 2.99 23.61 -0.03
N GLN A 98 3.42 22.35 -0.14
CA GLN A 98 3.37 21.38 0.95
C GLN A 98 4.42 21.71 2.01
N ALA A 99 5.64 22.07 1.57
CA ALA A 99 6.67 22.58 2.47
C ALA A 99 6.20 23.87 3.17
N TYR A 100 5.61 24.81 2.43
CA TYR A 100 5.00 26.02 2.99
C TYR A 100 3.94 25.69 4.04
N MET A 101 3.02 24.77 3.74
CA MET A 101 2.03 24.30 4.70
C MET A 101 2.69 23.74 5.96
N HIS A 102 3.75 22.95 5.84
CA HIS A 102 4.44 22.37 7.00
C HIS A 102 5.15 23.40 7.86
N ILE A 103 5.81 24.39 7.25
CA ILE A 103 6.56 25.43 7.97
C ILE A 103 5.61 26.40 8.69
N TYR A 104 4.51 26.77 8.04
CA TYR A 104 3.62 27.84 8.50
C TYR A 104 2.23 27.34 8.94
N TRP A 105 2.08 26.05 9.28
CA TRP A 105 0.76 25.54 9.67
C TRP A 105 0.21 26.22 10.92
N ASP A 106 1.05 26.52 11.91
CA ASP A 106 0.60 27.13 13.17
C ASP A 106 -0.10 28.48 12.95
N PRO A 107 0.44 29.43 12.17
CA PRO A 107 -0.30 30.64 11.82
C PRO A 107 -1.42 30.45 10.78
N LEU A 108 -1.31 29.46 9.87
CA LEU A 108 -2.32 29.21 8.84
C LEU A 108 -3.55 28.46 9.39
N GLY A 109 -3.39 27.64 10.42
CA GLY A 109 -4.42 26.75 10.96
C GLY A 109 -5.65 27.51 11.47
N PRO A 110 -5.50 28.53 12.34
CA PRO A 110 -6.62 29.35 12.79
C PRO A 110 -7.32 30.09 11.64
N ARG A 111 -6.55 30.61 10.68
CA ARG A 111 -7.11 31.29 9.48
C ARG A 111 -7.90 30.32 8.63
N TRP A 112 -7.37 29.12 8.39
CA TRP A 112 -8.06 28.05 7.68
C TRP A 112 -9.35 27.67 8.39
N GLN A 113 -9.34 27.50 9.72
CA GLN A 113 -10.53 27.10 10.47
C GLN A 113 -11.64 28.15 10.34
N SER A 114 -11.31 29.44 10.43
CA SER A 114 -12.28 30.54 10.23
C SER A 114 -12.86 30.55 8.81
N VAL A 115 -12.03 30.37 7.79
CA VAL A 115 -12.49 30.29 6.39
C VAL A 115 -13.34 29.05 6.16
N PHE A 116 -12.93 27.90 6.71
CA PHE A 116 -13.66 26.65 6.60
C PHE A 116 -15.05 26.75 7.24
N GLU A 117 -15.17 27.31 8.44
CA GLU A 117 -16.46 27.52 9.11
C GLU A 117 -17.37 28.47 8.33
N GLY A 118 -16.80 29.52 7.71
CA GLY A 118 -17.55 30.45 6.87
C GLY A 118 -18.06 29.82 5.57
N GLU A 119 -17.20 29.12 4.83
CA GLU A 119 -17.53 28.54 3.52
C GLU A 119 -18.41 27.28 3.63
N THR A 120 -18.37 26.59 4.77
CA THR A 120 -19.10 25.32 4.97
C THR A 120 -20.36 25.46 5.83
N LYS A 121 -20.74 26.68 6.20
CA LYS A 121 -21.86 26.96 7.10
C LYS A 121 -23.19 26.35 6.63
N ASP A 122 -23.42 26.33 5.32
CA ASP A 122 -24.66 25.84 4.72
C ASP A 122 -24.58 24.36 4.29
N LEU A 123 -23.46 23.69 4.55
CA LEU A 123 -23.26 22.28 4.21
C LEU A 123 -23.71 21.36 5.36
N PRO A 124 -24.27 20.17 5.05
CA PRO A 124 -24.60 19.18 6.07
C PRO A 124 -23.39 18.76 6.90
N PHE A 125 -23.60 18.58 8.21
CA PHE A 125 -22.54 18.18 9.15
C PHE A 125 -21.90 16.84 8.77
N GLU A 126 -22.65 15.91 8.19
CA GLU A 126 -22.18 14.61 7.71
C GLU A 126 -21.14 14.74 6.60
N VAL A 127 -21.11 15.86 5.88
CA VAL A 127 -20.11 16.14 4.84
C VAL A 127 -18.91 16.86 5.47
N THR A 128 -19.15 17.88 6.28
CA THR A 128 -18.08 18.73 6.84
C THR A 128 -17.26 18.04 7.93
N SER A 129 -17.84 17.04 8.60
CA SER A 129 -17.15 16.18 9.58
C SER A 129 -16.22 15.15 8.92
N GLN A 130 -16.36 14.86 7.63
CA GLN A 130 -15.53 13.87 6.95
C GLN A 130 -14.08 14.35 6.86
N ARG A 131 -13.16 13.54 7.40
CA ARG A 131 -11.71 13.82 7.36
C ARG A 131 -11.20 14.08 5.94
N GLY A 132 -11.71 13.35 4.95
CA GLY A 132 -11.34 13.53 3.54
C GLY A 132 -11.70 14.91 3.01
N PHE A 133 -12.91 15.38 3.32
CA PHE A 133 -13.40 16.70 2.93
C PHE A 133 -12.57 17.82 3.57
N ARG A 134 -12.38 17.76 4.91
CA ARG A 134 -11.57 18.75 5.65
C ARG A 134 -10.14 18.83 5.12
N ASN A 135 -9.50 17.69 4.86
CA ASN A 135 -8.15 17.65 4.32
C ASN A 135 -8.07 18.22 2.91
N SER A 136 -9.03 17.91 2.03
CA SER A 136 -9.08 18.47 0.68
C SER A 136 -9.19 20.00 0.72
N HIS A 137 -10.07 20.53 1.57
CA HIS A 137 -10.23 21.96 1.75
C HIS A 137 -8.97 22.63 2.31
N LYS A 138 -8.35 22.00 3.32
CA LYS A 138 -7.07 22.45 3.89
C LYS A 138 -5.99 22.57 2.82
N PHE A 139 -5.82 21.54 1.98
CA PHE A 139 -4.79 21.56 0.94
C PHE A 139 -5.05 22.64 -0.10
N ARG A 140 -6.30 22.83 -0.53
CA ARG A 140 -6.67 23.92 -1.45
C ARG A 140 -6.40 25.30 -0.84
N PHE A 141 -6.75 25.50 0.43
CA PHE A 141 -6.48 26.74 1.15
C PHE A 141 -4.99 27.05 1.22
N CYS A 142 -4.17 26.09 1.67
CA CYS A 142 -2.72 26.28 1.78
C CYS A 142 -2.05 26.52 0.43
N GLN A 143 -2.51 25.84 -0.62
CA GLN A 143 -2.03 26.10 -1.97
C GLN A 143 -2.36 27.52 -2.42
N ALA A 144 -3.59 28.00 -2.19
CA ALA A 144 -3.99 29.36 -2.54
C ALA A 144 -3.23 30.44 -1.74
N GLU A 145 -2.99 30.23 -0.45
CA GLU A 145 -2.17 31.14 0.36
C GLU A 145 -0.72 31.17 -0.12
N TYR A 146 -0.15 30.01 -0.43
CA TYR A 146 1.20 29.93 -0.99
C TYR A 146 1.32 30.71 -2.30
N GLU A 147 0.37 30.59 -3.22
CA GLU A 147 0.38 31.32 -4.50
C GLU A 147 0.43 32.85 -4.32
N LYS A 148 -0.08 33.39 -3.21
CA LYS A 148 -0.02 34.83 -2.89
C LYS A 148 1.36 35.27 -2.41
N VAL A 149 2.08 34.38 -1.71
CA VAL A 149 3.36 34.70 -1.06
C VAL A 149 4.56 34.04 -1.72
N LYS A 150 4.36 33.25 -2.78
CA LYS A 150 5.44 32.53 -3.48
C LYS A 150 6.51 33.45 -4.07
N GLY A 151 6.25 34.75 -4.20
CA GLY A 151 7.22 35.76 -4.65
C GLY A 151 8.01 36.44 -3.53
N ASP A 152 7.66 36.18 -2.26
CA ASP A 152 8.39 36.70 -1.11
C ASP A 152 9.71 35.91 -0.95
N SER A 153 10.84 36.64 -0.94
CA SER A 153 12.17 36.05 -0.84
C SER A 153 12.38 35.27 0.45
N THR A 154 11.77 35.69 1.55
CA THR A 154 11.91 35.02 2.86
C THR A 154 11.20 33.66 2.86
N VAL A 155 10.00 33.61 2.28
CA VAL A 155 9.20 32.39 2.18
C VAL A 155 9.83 31.43 1.19
N GLN A 156 10.34 31.92 0.05
CA GLN A 156 11.06 31.10 -0.92
C GLN A 156 12.26 30.40 -0.29
N GLN A 157 13.13 31.15 0.41
CA GLN A 157 14.32 30.58 1.06
C GLN A 157 13.97 29.53 2.11
N ALA A 158 12.95 29.79 2.93
CA ALA A 158 12.50 28.84 3.95
C ALA A 158 11.97 27.54 3.33
N VAL A 159 11.18 27.67 2.24
CA VAL A 159 10.65 26.53 1.50
C VAL A 159 11.77 25.73 0.83
N GLU A 160 12.71 26.38 0.15
CA GLU A 160 13.85 25.71 -0.48
C GLU A 160 14.71 24.96 0.54
N THR A 161 15.01 25.59 1.68
CA THR A 161 15.75 24.96 2.78
C THR A 161 15.05 23.69 3.26
N TYR A 162 13.73 23.76 3.47
CA TYR A 162 12.93 22.60 3.88
C TYR A 162 12.96 21.50 2.81
N LEU A 163 12.79 21.87 1.53
CA LEU A 163 12.82 20.91 0.42
C LEU A 163 14.17 20.22 0.28
N GLN A 164 15.28 20.93 0.56
CA GLN A 164 16.61 20.36 0.54
C GLN A 164 16.81 19.34 1.69
N MET A 165 16.49 19.74 2.92
CA MET A 165 16.59 18.86 4.10
C MET A 165 15.77 17.57 3.95
N HIS A 166 14.58 17.67 3.37
CA HIS A 166 13.67 16.54 3.20
C HIS A 166 13.77 15.84 1.83
N GLY A 167 14.51 16.43 0.89
CA GLY A 167 14.82 15.85 -0.43
C GLY A 167 16.06 14.95 -0.40
N ASP A 168 17.06 15.31 0.41
CA ASP A 168 18.35 14.61 0.47
C ASP A 168 18.35 13.38 1.40
N ALA A 169 17.36 13.27 2.29
CA ALA A 169 17.15 12.08 3.12
C ALA A 169 16.90 10.79 2.31
N ALA A 170 16.63 10.90 1.01
CA ALA A 170 16.53 9.78 0.09
C ALA A 170 17.87 9.36 -0.55
N SER A 171 18.91 10.22 -0.53
CA SER A 171 20.14 10.02 -1.31
C SER A 171 21.41 9.74 -0.48
N SER A 172 21.43 10.02 0.83
CA SER A 172 22.69 10.00 1.63
C SER A 172 22.95 8.73 2.45
N LYS A 173 22.39 7.57 2.07
CA LYS A 173 22.76 6.28 2.69
C LYS A 173 23.32 5.27 1.67
N GLN A 174 24.39 5.65 0.97
CA GLN A 174 25.37 4.68 0.49
C GLN A 174 26.62 4.83 1.38
N PRO A 175 27.08 3.78 2.07
CA PRO A 175 28.42 3.81 2.65
C PRO A 175 29.46 3.98 1.53
N PRO A 176 30.60 4.64 1.78
CA PRO A 176 31.66 4.74 0.78
C PRO A 176 32.12 3.33 0.43
N ASN A 177 32.12 2.99 -0.86
CA ASN A 177 32.80 1.81 -1.35
C ASN A 177 34.29 2.03 -1.10
N ASP A 178 34.85 1.27 -0.15
CA ASP A 178 36.29 1.18 0.02
C ASP A 178 36.93 0.74 -1.29
N VAL A 179 37.92 1.53 -1.68
CA VAL A 179 38.79 1.31 -2.82
C VAL A 179 39.56 0.00 -2.60
N VAL A 180 39.24 -1.03 -3.40
CA VAL A 180 40.09 -2.22 -3.48
C VAL A 180 41.37 -1.82 -4.21
N VAL A 181 42.43 -1.61 -3.44
CA VAL A 181 43.80 -1.46 -3.95
C VAL A 181 44.24 -2.83 -4.48
N THR A 182 44.23 -2.99 -5.79
CA THR A 182 44.86 -4.13 -6.47
C THR A 182 46.37 -3.97 -6.36
N VAL A 183 47.01 -4.73 -5.47
CA VAL A 183 48.47 -4.90 -5.47
C VAL A 183 48.80 -6.00 -6.48
N PHE A 184 49.38 -5.60 -7.61
CA PHE A 184 50.06 -6.51 -8.53
C PHE A 184 51.32 -7.05 -7.85
N GLN A 185 51.42 -8.38 -7.70
CA GLN A 185 52.70 -9.04 -7.45
C GLN A 185 53.30 -9.46 -8.79
N SER A 186 54.59 -9.18 -8.97
CA SER A 186 55.49 -9.78 -9.97
C SER A 186 56.66 -10.39 -9.24
#